data_AF-A0A919M8A9-F1
#
_entry.id   AF-A0A919M8A9-F1
#
_cell.length_a   1.000
_cell.length_b   1.000
_cell.length_c   1.000
_cell.angle_alpha   90.00
_cell.angle_beta   90.00
_cell.angle_gamma   90.00
#
_symmetry.space_group_name_H-M   'P 1'
#
loop_
_entity.id
_entity.type
_entity.pdbx_description
1 polymer ?
#
loop_
_entity_poly.entity_id
_entity_poly.type
_entity_poly.pdbx_seq_one_letter_code
_entity_poly.pdbx_strand_id
1 'polypeptide(L)'
;MTTDDDTELARLLHQHVLDVLDWLAGEHDADYPQVDSDALALFHGAVLPLDAVTLPAAAGLFTDLSWWLDSCDDEDLDPDTAVKLLEGNAEVITSLSAEQRERLLNVIDELATAEPHPVRRYQFQFFPYAFGLLDDGEEPDLDEPESLEWVPPEERDTIR
;
A
#
# COMPACT_ATOMS: atom_id res chain seq x y z
N MET A 1 7.69 -6.81 21.66
CA MET A 1 8.18 -6.51 20.31
C MET A 1 9.46 -5.69 20.39
N THR A 2 10.46 -6.05 19.61
CA THR A 2 11.80 -5.44 19.60
C THR A 2 12.03 -4.62 18.33
N THR A 3 13.07 -3.78 18.31
CA THR A 3 13.51 -3.09 17.09
C THR A 3 13.90 -4.06 15.97
N ASP A 4 14.32 -5.28 16.32
CA ASP A 4 14.65 -6.34 15.35
C ASP A 4 13.37 -6.83 14.65
N ASP A 5 12.29 -7.01 15.41
CA ASP A 5 10.95 -7.41 14.90
C ASP A 5 10.38 -6.34 13.95
N ASP A 6 10.49 -5.04 14.29
CA ASP A 6 10.08 -3.93 13.42
C ASP A 6 10.90 -3.92 12.11
N THR A 7 12.18 -4.24 12.20
CA THR A 7 13.06 -4.28 11.03
C THR A 7 12.71 -5.47 10.14
N GLU A 8 12.41 -6.63 10.71
CA GLU A 8 11.96 -7.81 9.96
C GLU A 8 10.64 -7.53 9.23
N LEU A 9 9.65 -6.97 9.92
CA LEU A 9 8.37 -6.61 9.31
C LEU A 9 8.53 -5.55 8.21
N ALA A 10 9.38 -4.54 8.43
CA ALA A 10 9.70 -3.54 7.42
C ALA A 10 10.28 -4.18 6.15
N ARG A 11 11.22 -5.13 6.30
CA ARG A 11 11.84 -5.83 5.17
C ARG A 11 10.84 -6.72 4.43
N LEU A 12 9.94 -7.37 5.15
CA LEU A 12 8.91 -8.23 4.55
C LEU A 12 7.98 -7.42 3.66
N LEU A 13 7.42 -6.31 4.16
CA LEU A 13 6.55 -5.43 3.38
C LEU A 13 7.30 -4.79 2.20
N HIS A 14 8.53 -4.33 2.45
CA HIS A 14 9.39 -3.72 1.44
C HIS A 14 9.74 -4.68 0.30
N GLN A 15 10.11 -5.93 0.62
CA GLN A 15 10.42 -6.93 -0.39
C GLN A 15 9.19 -7.27 -1.22
N HIS A 16 8.02 -7.40 -0.59
CA HIS A 16 6.78 -7.67 -1.33
C HIS A 16 6.43 -6.54 -2.31
N VAL A 17 6.56 -5.27 -1.89
CA VAL A 17 6.38 -4.12 -2.78
C VAL A 17 7.34 -4.21 -3.97
N LEU A 18 8.62 -4.51 -3.72
CA LEU A 18 9.60 -4.68 -4.79
C LEU A 18 9.23 -5.81 -5.76
N ASP A 19 8.79 -6.96 -5.24
CA ASP A 19 8.41 -8.11 -6.06
C ASP A 19 7.20 -7.76 -6.96
N VAL A 20 6.23 -6.99 -6.45
CA VAL A 20 5.08 -6.51 -7.24
C VAL A 20 5.54 -5.51 -8.32
N LEU A 21 6.38 -4.54 -7.97
CA LEU A 21 6.87 -3.53 -8.92
C LEU A 21 7.74 -4.17 -10.01
N ASP A 22 8.63 -5.09 -9.65
CA ASP A 22 9.48 -5.82 -10.60
C ASP A 22 8.62 -6.71 -11.53
N TRP A 23 7.55 -7.31 -11.01
CA TRP A 23 6.59 -8.06 -11.82
C TRP A 23 5.86 -7.13 -12.80
N LEU A 24 5.38 -5.97 -12.34
CA LEU A 24 4.71 -4.95 -13.17
C LEU A 24 5.64 -4.33 -14.21
N ALA A 25 6.94 -4.20 -13.93
CA ALA A 25 7.94 -3.65 -14.86
C ALA A 25 8.49 -4.69 -15.87
N GLY A 26 8.20 -5.98 -15.67
CA GLY A 26 8.64 -7.05 -16.56
C GLY A 26 8.03 -6.96 -17.97
N GLU A 27 8.64 -7.66 -18.93
CA GLU A 27 8.02 -7.85 -20.25
C GLU A 27 6.77 -8.73 -20.09
N HIS A 28 5.60 -8.09 -19.98
CA HIS A 28 4.33 -8.79 -19.95
C HIS A 28 4.08 -9.52 -21.26
N ASP A 29 3.38 -10.65 -21.16
CA ASP A 29 2.86 -11.36 -22.32
C ASP A 29 1.99 -10.39 -23.14
N ALA A 30 1.84 -10.65 -24.45
CA ALA A 30 1.08 -9.76 -25.35
C ALA A 30 -0.40 -9.55 -24.94
N ASP A 31 -0.85 -10.31 -23.94
CA ASP A 31 -2.18 -10.28 -23.34
C ASP A 31 -2.38 -9.18 -22.27
N TYR A 32 -1.33 -8.56 -21.74
CA TYR A 32 -1.42 -7.47 -20.72
C TYR A 32 -0.59 -6.23 -21.13
N PRO A 33 -1.05 -5.47 -22.14
CA PRO A 33 -0.18 -4.52 -22.84
C PRO A 33 0.00 -3.15 -22.17
N GLN A 34 -0.55 -2.90 -20.98
CA GLN A 34 -0.50 -1.57 -20.38
C GLN A 34 -0.39 -1.63 -18.86
N VAL A 35 0.74 -1.11 -18.38
CA VAL A 35 0.93 -0.65 -17.01
C VAL A 35 1.31 0.83 -17.12
N ASP A 36 0.65 1.72 -16.37
CA ASP A 36 1.04 3.13 -16.31
C ASP A 36 2.50 3.26 -15.85
N SER A 37 3.37 3.62 -16.80
CA SER A 37 4.81 3.74 -16.57
C SER A 37 5.15 4.92 -15.66
N ASP A 38 4.31 5.96 -15.63
CA ASP A 38 4.55 7.13 -14.81
C ASP A 38 4.24 6.79 -13.34
N ALA A 39 3.11 6.14 -13.05
CA ALA A 39 2.83 5.59 -11.72
C ALA A 39 3.95 4.63 -11.23
N LEU A 40 4.40 3.70 -12.08
CA LEU A 40 5.51 2.80 -11.72
C LEU A 40 6.81 3.55 -11.39
N ALA A 41 7.16 4.57 -12.17
CA ALA A 41 8.34 5.38 -11.92
C ALA A 41 8.27 6.10 -10.56
N LEU A 42 7.09 6.57 -10.16
CA LEU A 42 6.85 7.18 -8.86
C LEU A 42 7.03 6.18 -7.72
N PHE A 43 6.46 4.97 -7.83
CA PHE A 43 6.64 3.91 -6.84
C PHE A 43 8.11 3.50 -6.71
N HIS A 44 8.81 3.25 -7.82
CA HIS A 44 10.24 2.94 -7.80
C HIS A 44 11.08 4.08 -7.18
N GLY A 45 10.73 5.33 -7.44
CA GLY A 45 11.38 6.49 -6.82
C GLY A 45 11.14 6.62 -5.32
N ALA A 46 10.02 6.10 -4.83
CA ALA A 46 9.64 6.10 -3.41
C ALA A 46 10.22 4.92 -2.62
N VAL A 47 10.66 3.84 -3.28
CA VAL A 47 11.30 2.70 -2.62
C VAL A 47 12.64 3.11 -2.01
N LEU A 48 12.73 3.01 -0.67
CA LEU A 48 13.99 3.24 0.04
C LEU A 48 14.96 2.07 -0.11
N PRO A 49 16.28 2.30 -0.04
CA PRO A 49 17.27 1.23 0.11
C PRO A 49 17.00 0.35 1.34
N LEU A 50 17.32 -0.94 1.26
CA LEU A 50 17.06 -1.93 2.32
C LEU A 50 17.72 -1.61 3.68
N ASP A 51 18.83 -0.88 3.68
CA ASP A 51 19.53 -0.43 4.88
C ASP A 51 18.94 0.86 5.49
N ALA A 52 18.08 1.55 4.74
CA ALA A 52 17.39 2.78 5.14
C ALA A 52 15.88 2.60 5.37
N VAL A 53 15.31 1.45 4.98
CA VAL A 53 13.87 1.20 5.13
C VAL A 53 13.47 1.13 6.60
N THR A 54 12.35 1.77 6.91
CA THR A 54 11.72 1.74 8.23
C THR A 54 10.33 1.15 8.11
N LEU A 55 9.78 0.63 9.21
CA LEU A 55 8.42 0.08 9.19
C LEU A 55 7.37 1.10 8.75
N PRO A 56 7.34 2.37 9.23
CA PRO A 56 6.40 3.37 8.73
C PRO A 56 6.55 3.65 7.23
N ALA A 57 7.78 3.68 6.71
CA ALA A 57 8.01 3.91 5.29
C ALA A 57 7.51 2.72 4.45
N ALA A 58 7.80 1.48 4.86
CA ALA A 58 7.34 0.28 4.17
C ALA A 58 5.82 0.11 4.23
N ALA A 59 5.21 0.34 5.41
CA ALA A 59 3.75 0.31 5.57
C ALA A 59 3.07 1.40 4.72
N GLY A 60 3.60 2.62 4.73
CA GLY A 60 3.09 3.72 3.91
C GLY A 60 3.11 3.41 2.42
N LEU A 61 4.21 2.85 1.93
CA LEU A 61 4.36 2.48 0.52
C LEU A 61 3.47 1.29 0.13
N PHE A 62 3.34 0.29 1.02
CA PHE A 62 2.45 -0.84 0.82
C PHE A 62 0.99 -0.39 0.70
N THR A 63 0.53 0.49 1.61
CA THR A 63 -0.82 1.06 1.55
C THR A 63 -1.02 1.89 0.28
N ASP A 64 -0.05 2.72 -0.12
CA ASP A 64 -0.14 3.51 -1.35
C ASP A 64 -0.21 2.62 -2.60
N LEU A 65 0.55 1.51 -2.64
CA LEU A 65 0.51 0.56 -3.75
C LEU A 65 -0.83 -0.15 -3.82
N SER A 66 -1.35 -0.65 -2.68
CA SER A 66 -2.69 -1.24 -2.62
C SER A 66 -3.76 -0.24 -3.04
N TRP A 67 -3.66 1.02 -2.63
CA TRP A 67 -4.59 2.06 -3.02
C TRP A 67 -4.57 2.33 -4.53
N TRP A 68 -3.38 2.41 -5.14
CA TRP A 68 -3.28 2.54 -6.60
C TRP A 68 -3.88 1.33 -7.32
N LEU A 69 -3.55 0.10 -6.91
CA LEU A 69 -4.12 -1.11 -7.52
C LEU A 69 -5.65 -1.18 -7.43
N ASP A 70 -6.24 -0.64 -6.35
CA ASP A 70 -7.70 -0.65 -6.15
C ASP A 70 -8.43 0.45 -6.92
N SER A 71 -7.72 1.52 -7.31
CA SER A 71 -8.33 2.73 -7.87
C SER A 71 -7.82 3.14 -9.25
N CYS A 72 -6.80 2.49 -9.80
CA CYS A 72 -6.28 2.76 -11.14
C CYS A 72 -7.32 2.43 -12.22
N ASP A 73 -7.30 3.18 -13.31
CA ASP A 73 -8.21 2.94 -14.43
C ASP A 73 -7.85 1.66 -15.20
N ASP A 74 -8.83 1.04 -15.86
CA ASP A 74 -8.63 -0.11 -16.75
C ASP A 74 -7.62 0.19 -17.90
N GLU A 75 -7.39 1.46 -18.21
CA GLU A 75 -6.38 1.92 -19.18
C GLU A 75 -4.95 1.87 -18.60
N ASP A 76 -4.81 2.01 -17.28
CA ASP A 76 -3.54 2.04 -16.56
C ASP A 76 -3.09 0.65 -16.12
N LEU A 77 -4.02 -0.23 -15.75
CA LEU A 77 -3.75 -1.62 -15.42
C LEU A 77 -4.98 -2.48 -15.70
N ASP A 78 -4.77 -3.63 -16.32
CA ASP A 78 -5.83 -4.61 -16.52
C ASP A 78 -6.50 -4.98 -15.16
N PRO A 79 -7.84 -4.87 -15.02
CA PRO A 79 -8.51 -5.09 -13.74
C PRO A 79 -8.32 -6.49 -13.15
N ASP A 80 -8.26 -7.53 -13.99
CA ASP A 80 -8.01 -8.89 -13.51
C ASP A 80 -6.60 -9.02 -12.91
N THR A 81 -5.64 -8.31 -13.49
CA THR A 81 -4.28 -8.19 -12.96
C THR A 81 -4.24 -7.40 -11.65
N ALA A 82 -4.94 -6.26 -11.58
CA ALA A 82 -5.04 -5.44 -10.38
C ALA A 82 -5.60 -6.24 -9.19
N VAL A 83 -6.73 -6.92 -9.40
CA VAL A 83 -7.36 -7.80 -8.40
C VAL A 83 -6.39 -8.89 -7.93
N LYS A 84 -5.69 -9.55 -8.85
CA LYS A 84 -4.73 -10.60 -8.51
C LYS A 84 -3.58 -10.08 -7.64
N LEU A 85 -3.08 -8.88 -7.90
CA LEU A 85 -2.03 -8.26 -7.10
C LEU A 85 -2.56 -7.83 -5.71
N LEU A 86 -3.78 -7.31 -5.63
CA LEU A 86 -4.46 -7.03 -4.36
C LEU A 86 -4.67 -8.30 -3.51
N GLU A 87 -5.06 -9.42 -4.12
CA GLU A 87 -5.15 -10.71 -3.45
C GLU A 87 -3.79 -11.15 -2.89
N GLY A 88 -2.71 -10.94 -3.65
CA GLY A 88 -1.34 -11.17 -3.18
C GLY A 88 -0.95 -10.28 -2.00
N ASN A 89 -1.33 -9.00 -2.03
CA ASN A 89 -1.15 -8.08 -0.90
C ASN A 89 -1.91 -8.57 0.34
N ALA A 90 -3.16 -9.02 0.18
CA ALA A 90 -3.95 -9.59 1.27
C ALA A 90 -3.34 -10.90 1.81
N GLU A 91 -2.78 -11.75 0.95
CA GLU A 91 -2.09 -12.96 1.37
C GLU A 91 -0.90 -12.64 2.30
N VAL A 92 -0.09 -11.63 1.96
CA VAL A 92 1.01 -11.17 2.81
C VAL A 92 0.51 -10.79 4.20
N ILE A 93 -0.54 -9.97 4.26
CA ILE A 93 -1.15 -9.55 5.52
C ILE A 93 -1.68 -10.72 6.33
N THR A 94 -2.36 -11.67 5.68
CA THR A 94 -2.89 -12.86 6.35
C THR A 94 -1.80 -13.84 6.82
N SER A 95 -0.61 -13.79 6.24
CA SER A 95 0.53 -14.60 6.66
C SER A 95 1.26 -14.07 7.91
N LEU A 96 1.04 -12.80 8.28
CA LEU A 96 1.67 -12.17 9.44
C LEU A 96 1.24 -12.83 10.75
N SER A 97 2.17 -12.91 11.72
CA SER A 97 1.85 -13.31 13.10
C SER A 97 0.90 -12.30 13.75
N ALA A 98 0.20 -12.71 14.81
CA ALA A 98 -0.70 -11.81 15.55
C ALA A 98 0.03 -10.55 16.04
N GLU A 99 1.25 -10.70 16.54
CA GLU A 99 2.08 -9.58 17.02
C GLU A 99 2.51 -8.66 15.87
N GLN A 100 2.86 -9.21 14.70
CA GLN A 100 3.20 -8.42 13.51
C GLN A 100 1.99 -7.65 12.98
N ARG A 101 0.80 -8.26 12.99
CA ARG A 101 -0.46 -7.60 12.61
C ARG A 101 -0.79 -6.46 13.56
N GLU A 102 -0.74 -6.71 14.87
CA GLU A 102 -0.95 -5.69 15.89
C GLU A 102 0.04 -4.53 15.73
N ARG A 103 1.30 -4.83 15.40
CA ARG A 103 2.29 -3.79 15.11
C ARG A 103 1.94 -2.98 13.88
N LEU A 104 1.63 -3.65 12.78
CA LEU A 104 1.29 -2.99 11.52
C LEU A 104 0.08 -2.06 11.71
N LEU A 105 -0.95 -2.53 12.41
CA LEU A 105 -2.11 -1.72 12.80
C LEU A 105 -1.72 -0.44 13.54
N ASN A 106 -0.89 -0.56 14.57
CA ASN A 106 -0.43 0.61 15.33
C ASN A 106 0.36 1.61 14.45
N VAL A 107 1.21 1.11 13.54
CA VAL A 107 1.96 1.98 12.62
C VAL A 107 1.04 2.68 11.63
N ILE A 108 0.04 1.99 11.11
CA ILE A 108 -0.94 2.58 10.19
C ILE A 108 -1.78 3.65 10.89
N ASP A 109 -2.18 3.43 12.15
CA ASP A 109 -2.87 4.44 12.97
C ASP A 109 -1.98 5.68 13.25
N GLU A 110 -0.70 5.46 13.55
CA GLU A 110 0.28 6.54 13.69
C GLU A 110 0.44 7.35 12.38
N LEU A 111 0.50 6.67 11.23
CA LEU A 111 0.57 7.29 9.90
C LEU A 111 -0.70 8.09 9.60
N ALA A 112 -1.88 7.51 9.82
CA ALA A 112 -3.17 8.19 9.65
C ALA A 112 -3.25 9.47 10.51
N THR A 113 -2.85 9.38 11.78
CA THR A 113 -2.86 10.51 12.70
C THR A 113 -1.94 11.66 12.24
N ALA A 114 -0.79 11.32 11.66
CA ALA A 114 0.18 12.29 11.20
C ALA A 114 -0.08 12.81 9.78
N GLU A 115 -0.86 12.09 8.96
CA GLU A 115 -1.04 12.36 7.53
C GLU A 115 -1.87 13.64 7.30
N PRO A 116 -1.29 14.71 6.71
CA PRO A 116 -2.03 15.94 6.44
C PRO A 116 -3.06 15.78 5.31
N HIS A 117 -2.80 14.95 4.30
CA HIS A 117 -3.63 14.84 3.12
C HIS A 117 -4.88 14.01 3.40
N PRO A 118 -6.11 14.56 3.23
CA PRO A 118 -7.33 13.93 3.71
C PRO A 118 -7.63 12.57 3.06
N VAL A 119 -7.42 12.43 1.75
CA VAL A 119 -7.72 11.17 1.04
C VAL A 119 -6.75 10.06 1.46
N ARG A 120 -5.43 10.32 1.44
CA ARG A 120 -4.42 9.40 1.96
C ARG A 120 -4.62 9.04 3.43
N ARG A 121 -5.05 10.00 4.26
CA ARG A 121 -5.45 9.71 5.64
C ARG A 121 -6.60 8.72 5.69
N TYR A 122 -7.66 8.95 4.91
CA TYR A 122 -8.77 8.01 4.79
C TYR A 122 -8.28 6.63 4.37
N GLN A 123 -7.36 6.54 3.42
CA GLN A 123 -6.80 5.26 2.97
C GLN A 123 -6.03 4.54 4.08
N PHE A 124 -5.25 5.24 4.91
CA PHE A 124 -4.66 4.62 6.10
C PHE A 124 -5.72 4.12 7.10
N GLN A 125 -6.82 4.84 7.26
CA GLN A 125 -7.88 4.46 8.20
C GLN A 125 -8.73 3.28 7.69
N PHE A 126 -8.98 3.23 6.38
CA PHE A 126 -9.82 2.22 5.75
C PHE A 126 -9.05 0.93 5.41
N PHE A 127 -7.76 1.04 5.08
CA PHE A 127 -6.92 -0.09 4.69
C PHE A 127 -6.97 -1.28 5.67
N PRO A 128 -6.90 -1.09 7.02
CA PRO A 128 -7.02 -2.20 7.96
C PRO A 128 -8.29 -3.02 7.82
N TYR A 129 -9.42 -2.37 7.53
CA TYR A 129 -10.69 -3.06 7.27
C TYR A 129 -10.64 -3.80 5.94
N ALA A 130 -10.26 -3.11 4.86
CA ALA A 130 -10.21 -3.66 3.51
C ALA A 130 -9.30 -4.91 3.39
N PHE A 131 -8.20 -4.94 4.13
CA PHE A 131 -7.23 -6.04 4.13
C PHE A 131 -7.43 -7.06 5.26
N GLY A 132 -8.53 -6.96 6.03
CA GLY A 132 -8.86 -7.93 7.08
C GLY A 132 -7.85 -7.96 8.23
N LEU A 133 -7.22 -6.82 8.54
CA LEU A 133 -6.37 -6.65 9.72
C LEU A 133 -7.19 -6.49 11.00
N LEU A 134 -8.44 -6.02 10.92
CA LEU A 134 -9.33 -5.85 12.06
C LEU A 134 -10.00 -7.19 12.46
N ASP A 135 -10.03 -7.47 13.76
CA ASP A 135 -10.59 -8.71 14.31
C ASP A 135 -12.13 -8.75 14.29
N ASP A 136 -12.79 -7.60 14.38
CA ASP A 136 -14.25 -7.47 14.47
C ASP A 136 -14.93 -7.37 13.10
N GLY A 137 -14.18 -7.03 12.05
CA GLY A 137 -14.68 -6.91 10.67
C GLY A 137 -15.78 -5.86 10.53
N GLU A 138 -15.87 -4.91 11.46
CA GLU A 138 -16.80 -3.79 11.38
C GLU A 138 -16.21 -2.72 10.46
N GLU A 139 -17.00 -2.30 9.47
CA GLU A 139 -16.60 -1.21 8.57
C GLU A 139 -16.50 0.09 9.38
N PRO A 140 -15.39 0.83 9.28
CA PRO A 140 -15.20 2.03 10.09
C PRO A 140 -16.13 3.16 9.62
N ASP A 141 -16.74 3.87 10.56
CA ASP A 141 -17.55 5.06 10.30
C ASP A 141 -16.64 6.25 9.97
N LEU A 142 -16.19 6.33 8.71
CA LEU A 142 -15.29 7.35 8.19
C LEU A 142 -16.03 8.29 7.24
N ASP A 143 -15.68 9.57 7.27
CA ASP A 143 -16.11 10.54 6.26
C ASP A 143 -15.39 10.23 4.93
N GLU A 144 -16.08 9.54 4.02
CA GLU A 144 -15.56 9.20 2.70
C GLU A 144 -15.30 10.46 1.86
N PRO A 145 -14.10 10.60 1.24
CA PRO A 145 -13.78 11.73 0.39
C PRO A 145 -14.57 11.68 -0.94
N GLU A 146 -14.63 12.82 -1.65
CA GLU A 146 -15.33 12.91 -2.94
C GLU A 146 -14.71 12.06 -4.06
N SER A 147 -13.42 11.77 -3.95
CA SER A 147 -12.68 10.88 -4.85
C SER A 147 -11.79 9.95 -4.03
N LEU A 148 -11.79 8.68 -4.43
CA LEU A 148 -10.91 7.63 -3.91
C LEU A 148 -9.76 7.33 -4.89
N GLU A 149 -9.57 8.12 -5.94
CA GLU A 149 -8.46 7.94 -6.88
C GLU A 149 -7.12 8.15 -6.18
N TRP A 150 -6.14 7.29 -6.50
CA TRP A 150 -4.79 7.42 -5.99
C TRP A 150 -4.17 8.76 -6.35
N VAL A 151 -3.68 9.47 -5.33
CA VAL A 151 -3.01 10.76 -5.49
C VAL A 151 -1.50 10.55 -5.40
N PRO A 152 -0.69 10.92 -6.40
CA PRO A 152 0.77 10.86 -6.36
C PRO A 152 1.38 11.65 -5.19
N PRO A 153 2.49 11.19 -4.56
CA PRO A 153 3.14 11.88 -3.44
C PRO A 153 3.39 13.38 -3.67
N GLU A 154 3.82 13.78 -4.86
CA GLU A 154 4.12 15.16 -5.22
C GLU A 154 2.89 16.08 -5.28
N GLU A 155 1.70 15.52 -5.43
CA GLU A 155 0.45 16.28 -5.49
C GLU A 155 -0.20 16.44 -4.11
N ARG A 156 0.16 15.58 -3.14
CA ARG A 156 -0.42 15.56 -1.78
C ARG A 156 -0.10 16.81 -0.96
N ASP A 157 1.02 17.48 -1.25
CA ASP A 157 1.46 18.70 -0.53
C ASP A 157 0.65 19.96 -0.90
N THR A 158 -0.24 19.88 -1.90
CA THR A 158 -0.96 21.04 -2.44
C THR A 158 -2.29 21.36 -1.76
N ILE A 159 -2.81 20.45 -0.92
CA ILE A 159 -4.07 20.62 -0.20
C ILE A 159 -3.77 21.19 1.20
N ARG A 160 -3.88 22.52 1.35
CA ARG A 160 -3.81 23.24 2.65
C ARG A 160 -5.14 23.83 3.05
#